data_AF-A0A6N8V2D9-F1
#
_entry.id   AF-A0A6N8V2D9-F1
#
_cell.length_a   1.000
_cell.length_b   1.000
_cell.length_c   1.000
_cell.angle_alpha   90.00
_cell.angle_beta   90.00
_cell.angle_gamma   90.00
#
_symmetry.space_group_name_H-M   'P 1'
#
loop_
_entity.id
_entity.type
_entity.pdbx_description
1 polymer ?
#
loop_
_entity_poly.entity_id
_entity_poly.type
_entity_poly.pdbx_seq_one_letter_code
_entity_poly.pdbx_strand_id
1 'polypeptide(L)'
;MGSLQDAVMQYVEGELRKDPRVKNVSLFAAAREIDESVGELTLQQFHAKYRLPAIRSIAPQGRPARKPKAVSTPDPSPASLGDGAAVMEYVERMLEANPGITNADLFAGAREIDPSVGQLTGRQFHARYPLQVKARLARAAAPEAKMPPEPEVPTAEETAAADARPVETGDPVAVRRLLLDLAKELASAESKAEVIEVMARLDEYVAEIMKAARG
;
A
#
# COMPACT_ATOMS: atom_id res chain seq x y z
N MET A 1 1.87 -48.49 -7.21
CA MET A 1 0.84 -47.69 -7.93
C MET A 1 0.87 -46.31 -7.30
N GLY A 2 1.06 -45.24 -8.09
CA GLY A 2 1.06 -43.87 -7.55
C GLY A 2 -0.32 -43.48 -7.00
N SER A 3 -0.36 -42.55 -6.05
CA SER A 3 -1.62 -42.02 -5.53
C SER A 3 -2.36 -41.25 -6.63
N LEU A 4 -3.70 -41.27 -6.61
CA LEU A 4 -4.50 -40.39 -7.50
C LEU A 4 -4.12 -38.91 -7.32
N GLN A 5 -3.72 -38.53 -6.10
CA GLN A 5 -3.21 -37.18 -5.81
C GLN A 5 -1.91 -36.87 -6.58
N ASP A 6 -1.04 -37.86 -6.77
CA ASP A 6 0.20 -37.69 -7.54
C ASP A 6 -0.11 -37.50 -9.03
N ALA A 7 -1.11 -38.20 -9.54
CA ALA A 7 -1.56 -38.06 -10.93
C ALA A 7 -2.15 -36.66 -11.20
N VAL A 8 -3.00 -36.16 -10.29
CA VAL A 8 -3.51 -34.78 -10.35
C VAL A 8 -2.36 -33.77 -10.29
N MET A 9 -1.37 -34.02 -9.41
CA MET A 9 -0.23 -33.13 -9.27
C MET A 9 0.60 -33.06 -10.56
N GLN A 10 0.95 -34.22 -11.13
CA GLN A 10 1.69 -34.29 -12.39
C GLN A 10 0.93 -33.64 -13.56
N TYR A 11 -0.39 -33.79 -13.61
CA TYR A 11 -1.23 -33.12 -14.61
C TYR A 11 -1.14 -31.59 -14.48
N VAL A 12 -1.33 -31.06 -13.27
CA VAL A 12 -1.27 -29.61 -13.00
C VAL A 12 0.11 -29.04 -13.35
N GLU A 13 1.20 -29.75 -13.01
CA GLU A 13 2.55 -29.37 -13.40
C GLU A 13 2.75 -29.36 -14.92
N GLY A 14 2.24 -30.39 -15.61
CA GLY A 14 2.30 -30.50 -17.06
C GLY A 14 1.61 -29.33 -17.77
N GLU A 15 0.40 -28.97 -17.33
CA GLU A 15 -0.35 -27.86 -17.91
C GLU A 15 0.29 -26.50 -17.61
N LEU A 16 0.77 -26.27 -16.38
CA LEU A 16 1.47 -25.02 -16.04
C LEU A 16 2.81 -24.88 -16.76
N ARG A 17 3.47 -25.99 -17.11
CA ARG A 17 4.70 -25.97 -17.92
C ARG A 17 4.41 -25.61 -19.38
N LYS A 18 3.24 -26.00 -19.92
CA LYS A 18 2.78 -25.60 -21.26
C LYS A 18 2.33 -24.14 -21.29
N ASP A 19 1.48 -23.73 -20.35
CA ASP A 19 1.01 -22.36 -20.19
C ASP A 19 0.98 -21.93 -18.72
N PRO A 20 1.96 -21.12 -18.25
CA PRO A 20 1.99 -20.61 -16.89
C PRO A 20 0.79 -19.72 -16.52
N ARG A 21 0.08 -19.17 -17.51
CA ARG A 21 -1.04 -18.24 -17.32
C ARG A 21 -2.41 -18.93 -17.30
N VAL A 22 -2.46 -20.26 -17.44
CA VAL A 22 -3.72 -21.01 -17.45
C VAL A 22 -4.54 -20.69 -16.19
N LYS A 23 -5.86 -20.49 -16.34
CA LYS A 23 -6.72 -20.07 -15.22
C LYS A 23 -6.91 -21.21 -14.21
N ASN A 24 -7.05 -20.87 -12.93
CA ASN A 24 -7.19 -21.87 -11.86
C ASN A 24 -8.47 -22.70 -12.00
N VAL A 25 -9.54 -22.09 -12.49
CA VAL A 25 -10.84 -22.75 -12.73
C VAL A 25 -10.72 -23.86 -13.76
N SER A 26 -9.96 -23.64 -14.84
CA SER A 26 -9.75 -24.63 -15.90
C SER A 26 -8.96 -25.84 -15.40
N LEU A 27 -7.89 -25.61 -14.64
CA LEU A 27 -7.11 -26.68 -14.02
C LEU A 27 -7.94 -27.49 -13.01
N PHE A 28 -8.78 -26.81 -12.23
CA PHE A 28 -9.65 -27.46 -11.25
C PHE A 28 -10.68 -28.36 -11.93
N ALA A 29 -11.33 -27.88 -13.00
CA ALA A 29 -12.30 -28.67 -13.76
C ALA A 29 -11.68 -29.94 -14.34
N ALA A 30 -10.51 -29.83 -14.98
CA ALA A 30 -9.83 -30.99 -15.56
C ALA A 30 -9.25 -31.93 -14.49
N ALA A 31 -8.76 -31.40 -13.36
CA ALA A 31 -8.29 -32.22 -12.24
C ALA A 31 -9.40 -33.08 -11.62
N ARG A 32 -10.64 -32.57 -11.61
CA ARG A 32 -11.81 -33.31 -11.12
C ARG A 32 -12.16 -34.52 -12.00
N GLU A 33 -11.81 -34.49 -13.29
CA GLU A 33 -11.98 -35.65 -14.17
C GLU A 33 -10.97 -36.78 -13.86
N ILE A 34 -9.84 -36.43 -13.25
CA ILE A 34 -8.77 -37.38 -12.88
C ILE A 34 -9.05 -37.99 -11.50
N ASP A 35 -9.48 -37.18 -10.54
CA ASP A 35 -9.78 -37.60 -9.18
C ASP A 35 -11.04 -36.88 -8.68
N GLU A 36 -12.11 -37.65 -8.46
CA GLU A 36 -13.41 -37.14 -8.03
C GLU A 36 -13.32 -36.42 -6.67
N SER A 37 -12.40 -36.83 -5.80
CA SER A 37 -12.19 -36.19 -4.48
C SER A 37 -11.71 -34.74 -4.58
N VAL A 38 -11.14 -34.33 -5.73
CA VAL A 38 -10.81 -32.93 -5.99
C VAL A 38 -12.07 -32.06 -6.05
N GLY A 39 -13.22 -32.65 -6.43
CA GLY A 39 -14.51 -31.97 -6.46
C GLY A 39 -15.01 -31.52 -5.09
N GLU A 40 -14.52 -32.12 -4.00
CA GLU A 40 -14.84 -31.73 -2.62
C GLU A 40 -14.04 -30.51 -2.16
N LEU A 41 -12.96 -30.17 -2.85
CA LEU A 41 -12.13 -29.02 -2.52
C LEU A 41 -12.72 -27.74 -3.09
N THR A 42 -12.60 -26.66 -2.32
CA THR A 42 -12.83 -25.32 -2.86
C THR A 42 -11.74 -24.94 -3.86
N LEU A 43 -12.04 -24.00 -4.77
CA LEU A 43 -11.07 -23.50 -5.74
C LEU A 43 -9.79 -22.94 -5.06
N GLN A 44 -9.93 -22.34 -3.89
CA GLN A 44 -8.81 -21.81 -3.09
C GLN A 44 -7.98 -22.95 -2.47
N GLN A 45 -8.63 -24.00 -1.95
CA GLN A 45 -7.93 -25.17 -1.43
C GLN A 45 -7.18 -25.92 -2.54
N PHE A 46 -7.78 -26.08 -3.72
CA PHE A 46 -7.10 -26.63 -4.88
C PHE A 46 -5.87 -25.80 -5.27
N HIS A 47 -6.02 -24.46 -5.28
CA HIS A 47 -4.91 -23.56 -5.56
C HIS A 47 -3.75 -23.78 -4.58
N ALA A 48 -4.06 -23.86 -3.28
CA ALA A 48 -3.07 -24.04 -2.23
C ALA A 48 -2.42 -25.44 -2.28
N LYS A 49 -3.22 -26.49 -2.48
CA LYS A 49 -2.79 -27.90 -2.39
C LYS A 49 -2.03 -28.38 -3.64
N TYR A 50 -2.46 -27.96 -4.83
CA TYR A 50 -1.88 -28.46 -6.09
C TYR A 50 -1.17 -27.35 -6.86
N ARG A 51 -1.84 -26.23 -7.17
CA ARG A 51 -1.25 -25.22 -8.07
C ARG A 51 0.01 -24.55 -7.52
N LEU A 52 0.02 -24.13 -6.25
CA LEU A 52 1.19 -23.46 -5.66
C LEU A 52 2.43 -24.37 -5.63
N PRO A 53 2.34 -25.64 -5.17
CA PRO A 53 3.45 -26.59 -5.30
C PRO A 53 3.95 -26.75 -6.73
N ALA A 54 3.05 -26.90 -7.72
CA ALA A 54 3.46 -27.00 -9.13
C ALA A 54 4.18 -25.74 -9.64
N ILE A 55 3.71 -24.55 -9.29
CA ILE A 55 4.39 -23.31 -9.68
C ILE A 55 5.80 -23.27 -9.08
N ARG A 56 5.96 -23.72 -7.83
CA ARG A 56 7.28 -23.77 -7.16
C ARG A 56 8.20 -24.82 -7.77
N SER A 57 7.69 -25.95 -8.23
CA SER A 57 8.50 -26.99 -8.89
C SER A 57 8.94 -26.58 -10.31
N ILE A 58 8.13 -25.78 -11.00
CA ILE A 58 8.44 -25.25 -12.35
C ILE A 58 9.35 -24.01 -12.28
N ALA A 59 9.20 -23.17 -11.25
CA ALA A 59 10.02 -21.98 -11.10
C ALA A 59 11.51 -22.38 -11.03
N PRO A 60 12.39 -21.76 -11.84
CA PRO A 60 13.80 -22.08 -11.81
C PRO A 60 14.32 -21.83 -10.38
N GLN A 61 14.79 -22.90 -9.74
CA GLN A 61 15.40 -22.93 -8.40
C GLN A 61 16.66 -22.04 -8.27
N GLY A 62 17.04 -21.33 -9.33
CA GLY A 62 18.13 -20.37 -9.35
C GLY A 62 17.62 -18.94 -9.42
N ARG A 63 17.08 -18.39 -8.33
CA ARG A 63 17.51 -17.02 -8.02
C ARG A 63 18.92 -17.18 -7.45
N PRO A 64 19.99 -16.78 -8.16
CA PRO A 64 21.32 -16.84 -7.58
C PRO A 64 21.25 -16.11 -6.25
N ALA A 65 21.79 -16.75 -5.20
CA ALA A 65 21.92 -16.16 -3.87
C ALA A 65 22.28 -14.69 -4.06
N ARG A 66 21.36 -13.82 -3.65
CA ARG A 66 21.50 -12.37 -3.81
C ARG A 66 22.81 -12.04 -3.12
N LYS A 67 23.90 -11.90 -3.88
CA LYS A 67 25.19 -11.50 -3.33
C LYS A 67 24.88 -10.29 -2.45
N PRO A 68 25.33 -10.26 -1.18
CA PRO A 68 25.10 -9.10 -0.33
C PRO A 68 25.54 -7.90 -1.16
N LYS A 69 24.58 -7.03 -1.46
CA LYS A 69 24.82 -5.83 -2.25
C LYS A 69 25.95 -5.14 -1.51
N ALA A 70 27.13 -5.08 -2.15
CA ALA A 70 28.24 -4.32 -1.62
C ALA A 70 27.65 -2.99 -1.18
N VAL A 71 27.88 -2.64 0.08
CA VAL A 71 27.61 -1.31 0.60
C VAL A 71 28.47 -0.40 -0.27
N SER A 72 27.90 0.07 -1.37
CA SER A 72 28.37 1.27 -2.03
C SER A 72 28.18 2.33 -0.98
N THR A 73 29.26 2.63 -0.27
CA THR A 73 29.47 3.94 0.31
C THR A 73 28.93 4.94 -0.70
N PRO A 74 27.97 5.79 -0.32
CA PRO A 74 27.59 6.88 -1.20
C PRO A 74 28.86 7.71 -1.35
N ASP A 75 29.45 7.67 -2.54
CA ASP A 75 30.34 8.73 -2.97
C ASP A 75 29.61 10.04 -2.71
N PRO A 76 30.28 11.05 -2.13
CA PRO A 76 29.73 12.39 -2.09
C PRO A 76 29.63 12.88 -3.54
N SER A 77 28.48 12.61 -4.15
CA SER A 77 28.12 13.11 -5.47
C SER A 77 28.27 14.63 -5.45
N PRO A 78 28.96 15.22 -6.43
CA PRO A 78 29.27 16.64 -6.44
C PRO A 78 27.98 17.43 -6.40
N ALA A 79 27.96 18.46 -5.56
CA ALA A 79 26.89 19.43 -5.49
C ALA A 79 26.73 20.15 -6.84
N SER A 80 25.93 19.60 -7.76
CA SER A 80 25.25 20.40 -8.79
C SER A 80 23.95 20.91 -8.16
N LEU A 81 24.06 22.05 -7.49
CA LEU A 81 22.93 22.81 -6.94
C LEU A 81 22.19 23.63 -8.02
N GLY A 82 22.39 23.33 -9.32
CA GLY A 82 21.88 24.14 -10.44
C GLY A 82 20.68 23.57 -11.18
N ASP A 83 20.58 22.25 -11.34
CA ASP A 83 19.76 21.69 -12.44
C ASP A 83 18.38 21.18 -11.99
N GLY A 84 18.19 20.95 -10.67
CA GLY A 84 16.92 20.47 -10.12
C GLY A 84 15.75 21.47 -10.28
N ALA A 85 16.04 22.77 -10.36
CA ALA A 85 15.04 23.80 -10.59
C ALA A 85 14.48 23.75 -12.02
N ALA A 86 15.34 23.53 -13.02
CA ALA A 86 14.93 23.40 -14.41
C ALA A 86 14.03 22.17 -14.63
N VAL A 87 14.34 21.06 -13.94
CA VAL A 87 13.48 19.86 -13.94
C VAL A 87 12.11 20.15 -13.32
N MET A 88 12.05 20.89 -12.21
CA MET A 88 10.77 21.27 -11.60
C MET A 88 9.92 22.14 -12.54
N GLU A 89 10.51 23.14 -13.19
CA GLU A 89 9.80 24.02 -14.13
C GLU A 89 9.26 23.24 -15.35
N TYR A 90 10.07 22.32 -15.89
CA TYR A 90 9.63 21.44 -16.97
C TYR A 90 8.44 20.57 -16.54
N VAL A 91 8.52 19.95 -15.37
CA VAL A 91 7.45 19.09 -14.84
C VAL A 91 6.17 19.89 -14.60
N GLU A 92 6.27 21.12 -14.11
CA GLU A 92 5.12 22.04 -13.97
C GLU A 92 4.49 22.37 -15.32
N ARG A 93 5.27 22.82 -16.29
CA ARG A 93 4.77 23.15 -17.63
C ARG A 93 4.06 21.97 -18.28
N MET A 94 4.60 20.77 -18.15
CA MET A 94 4.01 19.55 -18.71
C MET A 94 2.73 19.12 -17.98
N LEU A 95 2.67 19.27 -16.65
CA LEU A 95 1.48 18.96 -15.86
C LEU A 95 0.37 19.99 -16.04
N GLU A 96 0.70 21.26 -16.25
CA GLU A 96 -0.27 22.30 -16.62
C GLU A 96 -0.84 22.08 -18.01
N ALA A 97 0.02 21.79 -19.00
CA ALA A 97 -0.40 21.52 -20.36
C ALA A 97 -1.21 20.22 -20.49
N ASN A 98 -0.82 19.17 -19.76
CA ASN A 98 -1.45 17.85 -19.79
C ASN A 98 -1.47 17.20 -18.39
N PRO A 99 -2.55 17.37 -17.60
CA PRO A 99 -2.65 16.83 -16.24
C PRO A 99 -2.58 15.30 -16.16
N GLY A 100 -2.91 14.61 -17.26
CA GLY A 100 -2.91 13.16 -17.39
C GLY A 100 -1.60 12.54 -17.87
N ILE A 101 -0.54 13.33 -18.07
CA ILE A 101 0.75 12.81 -18.53
C ILE A 101 1.30 11.74 -17.58
N THR A 102 1.87 10.67 -18.14
CA THR A 102 2.37 9.57 -17.33
C THR A 102 3.70 9.94 -16.67
N ASN A 103 3.97 9.36 -15.50
CA ASN A 103 5.24 9.58 -14.79
C ASN A 103 6.45 9.07 -15.60
N ALA A 104 6.26 8.09 -16.49
CA ALA A 104 7.33 7.57 -17.35
C ALA A 104 7.75 8.62 -18.40
N ASP A 105 6.78 9.32 -18.99
CA ASP A 105 7.03 10.36 -19.99
C ASP A 105 7.69 11.59 -19.38
N LEU A 106 7.21 12.01 -18.19
CA LEU A 106 7.85 13.08 -17.42
C LEU A 106 9.29 12.74 -17.04
N PHE A 107 9.54 11.49 -16.66
CA PHE A 107 10.89 11.03 -16.30
C PHE A 107 11.83 11.00 -17.51
N ALA A 108 11.33 10.57 -18.68
CA ALA A 108 12.12 10.56 -19.92
C ALA A 108 12.56 11.99 -20.30
N GLY A 109 11.63 12.95 -20.32
CA GLY A 109 11.97 14.34 -20.63
C GLY A 109 12.84 15.00 -19.56
N ALA A 110 12.62 14.70 -18.28
CA ALA A 110 13.47 15.20 -17.20
C ALA A 110 14.92 14.70 -17.29
N ARG A 111 15.13 13.49 -17.82
CA ARG A 111 16.48 12.92 -18.04
C ARG A 111 17.27 13.64 -19.13
N GLU A 112 16.57 14.22 -20.12
CA GLU A 112 17.21 15.01 -21.18
C GLU A 112 17.69 16.37 -20.66
N ILE A 113 17.01 16.91 -19.65
CA ILE A 113 17.33 18.19 -19.01
C ILE A 113 18.45 18.02 -17.98
N ASP A 114 18.32 17.05 -17.08
CA ASP A 114 19.32 16.73 -16.08
C ASP A 114 19.63 15.21 -16.11
N PRO A 115 20.80 14.81 -16.62
CA PRO A 115 21.22 13.41 -16.63
C PRO A 115 21.24 12.76 -15.23
N SER A 116 21.41 13.55 -14.17
CA SER A 116 21.42 13.09 -12.77
C SER A 116 20.07 12.52 -12.35
N VAL A 117 18.98 12.98 -12.94
CA VAL A 117 17.63 12.42 -12.72
C VAL A 117 17.56 10.97 -13.18
N GLY A 118 18.34 10.58 -14.19
CA GLY A 118 18.42 9.20 -14.67
C GLY A 118 18.92 8.20 -13.63
N GLN A 119 19.57 8.66 -12.57
CA GLN A 119 20.02 7.82 -11.45
C GLN A 119 18.89 7.51 -10.45
N LEU A 120 17.78 8.25 -10.51
CA LEU A 120 16.63 8.07 -9.64
C LEU A 120 15.72 6.95 -10.15
N THR A 121 15.11 6.20 -9.24
CA THR A 121 13.99 5.33 -9.59
C THR A 121 12.76 6.16 -9.94
N GLY A 122 11.87 5.65 -10.78
CA GLY A 122 10.63 6.36 -11.14
C GLY A 122 9.78 6.76 -9.93
N ARG A 123 9.83 5.98 -8.83
CA ARG A 123 9.18 6.32 -7.55
C ARG A 123 9.86 7.48 -6.83
N GLN A 124 11.20 7.52 -6.80
CA GLN A 124 11.96 8.62 -6.20
C GLN A 124 11.78 9.91 -7.01
N PHE A 125 11.77 9.82 -8.34
CA PHE A 125 11.44 10.95 -9.21
C PHE A 125 10.05 11.49 -8.91
N HIS A 126 9.04 10.62 -8.87
CA HIS A 126 7.66 11.01 -8.57
C HIS A 126 7.52 11.76 -7.24
N ALA A 127 8.20 11.27 -6.19
CA ALA A 127 8.17 11.88 -4.87
C ALA A 127 8.90 13.24 -4.82
N ARG A 128 9.95 13.43 -5.63
CA ARG A 128 10.76 14.65 -5.64
C ARG A 128 10.18 15.78 -6.47
N TYR A 129 9.69 15.50 -7.69
CA TYR A 129 9.27 16.58 -8.61
C TYR A 129 7.75 16.62 -8.83
N PRO A 130 7.11 15.63 -9.49
CA PRO A 130 5.68 15.73 -9.83
C PRO A 130 4.77 15.90 -8.61
N LEU A 131 5.05 15.23 -7.49
CA LEU A 131 4.23 15.35 -6.28
C LEU A 131 4.30 16.75 -5.68
N GLN A 132 5.47 17.38 -5.66
CA GLN A 132 5.66 18.74 -5.13
C GLN A 132 4.92 19.78 -5.98
N VAL A 133 5.04 19.65 -7.30
CA VAL A 133 4.33 20.53 -8.26
C VAL A 133 2.82 20.39 -8.11
N LYS A 134 2.29 19.16 -8.04
CA LYS A 134 0.84 18.94 -7.82
C LYS A 134 0.36 19.54 -6.51
N ALA A 135 1.14 19.42 -5.43
CA ALA A 135 0.81 20.05 -4.15
C ALA A 135 0.81 21.58 -4.25
N ARG A 136 1.75 22.17 -4.99
CA ARG A 136 1.80 23.62 -5.24
C ARG A 136 0.60 24.10 -6.05
N LEU A 137 0.27 23.42 -7.15
CA LEU A 137 -0.90 23.75 -7.97
C LEU A 137 -2.21 23.61 -7.18
N ALA A 138 -2.36 22.57 -6.36
CA ALA A 138 -3.53 22.40 -5.51
C ALA A 138 -3.66 23.52 -4.44
N ARG A 139 -2.53 23.98 -3.88
CA ARG A 139 -2.51 25.13 -2.94
C ARG A 139 -2.83 26.44 -3.64
N ALA A 140 -2.33 26.65 -4.87
CA ALA A 140 -2.61 27.85 -5.65
C ALA A 140 -4.05 27.91 -6.17
N ALA A 141 -4.67 26.76 -6.43
CA ALA A 141 -6.07 26.66 -6.87
C ALA A 141 -7.08 26.68 -5.71
N ALA A 142 -6.63 26.51 -4.47
CA ALA A 142 -7.48 26.70 -3.31
C ALA A 142 -7.74 28.22 -3.14
N PRO A 143 -9.00 28.69 -3.17
CA PRO A 143 -9.29 30.05 -2.75
C PRO A 143 -8.80 30.19 -1.31
N GLU A 144 -8.20 31.34 -0.97
CA GLU A 144 -7.83 31.70 0.41
C GLU A 144 -9.04 31.49 1.33
N ALA A 145 -9.17 30.29 1.86
CA ALA A 145 -10.10 30.00 2.93
C ALA A 145 -9.53 30.77 4.11
N LYS A 146 -10.12 31.97 4.33
CA LYS A 146 -9.97 32.77 5.54
C LYS A 146 -9.67 31.83 6.70
N MET A 147 -8.44 31.92 7.21
CA MET A 147 -8.08 31.29 8.46
C MET A 147 -9.21 31.59 9.46
N PRO A 148 -9.82 30.57 10.09
CA PRO A 148 -10.62 30.83 11.27
C PRO A 148 -9.72 31.60 12.25
N PRO A 149 -10.19 32.69 12.86
CA PRO A 149 -9.39 33.42 13.82
C PRO A 149 -8.93 32.43 14.91
N GLU A 150 -7.64 32.55 15.23
CA GLU A 150 -7.00 31.91 16.37
C GLU A 150 -7.95 31.96 17.58
N PRO A 151 -8.24 30.83 18.26
CA PRO A 151 -9.04 30.89 19.47
C PRO A 151 -8.22 31.61 20.54
N GLU A 152 -8.53 32.89 20.74
CA GLU A 152 -8.13 33.62 21.93
C GLU A 152 -8.61 32.85 23.16
N VAL A 153 -7.68 32.71 24.09
CA VAL A 153 -7.83 32.06 25.40
C VAL A 153 -9.09 32.61 26.10
N PRO A 154 -10.07 31.79 26.49
CA PRO A 154 -11.27 32.33 27.11
C PRO A 154 -10.97 32.71 28.57
N THR A 155 -10.97 34.01 28.81
CA THR A 155 -11.24 34.62 30.11
C THR A 155 -12.63 34.18 30.54
N ALA A 156 -12.73 33.70 31.77
CA ALA A 156 -13.99 33.30 32.39
C ALA A 156 -14.98 34.46 32.40
N GLU A 157 -16.17 34.28 31.83
CA GLU A 157 -17.37 34.89 32.38
C GLU A 157 -18.64 34.12 32.00
N GLU A 158 -19.42 33.93 33.05
CA GLU A 158 -20.65 33.21 33.22
C GLU A 158 -21.82 34.03 32.69
N THR A 159 -22.65 33.47 31.81
CA THR A 159 -24.11 33.75 31.80
C THR A 159 -24.85 32.63 31.07
N ALA A 160 -26.04 32.36 31.60
CA ALA A 160 -26.80 31.14 31.47
C ALA A 160 -27.77 31.09 30.28
N ALA A 161 -28.17 29.86 29.98
CA ALA A 161 -29.48 29.43 29.46
C ALA A 161 -29.81 29.68 27.98
N ALA A 162 -29.53 28.66 27.16
CA ALA A 162 -30.46 28.23 26.13
C ALA A 162 -30.50 26.69 26.11
N ASP A 163 -31.68 26.19 26.46
CA ASP A 163 -32.11 24.81 26.58
C ASP A 163 -32.04 24.08 25.23
N ALA A 164 -30.99 23.30 25.04
CA ALA A 164 -30.91 22.25 24.03
C ALA A 164 -30.27 21.03 24.69
N ARG A 165 -31.11 20.06 25.07
CA ARG A 165 -30.66 18.76 25.57
C ARG A 165 -29.61 18.19 24.61
N PRO A 166 -28.35 17.93 25.03
CA PRO A 166 -27.47 17.11 24.24
C PRO A 166 -28.08 15.71 24.29
N VAL A 167 -28.56 15.23 23.15
CA VAL A 167 -28.66 13.81 22.89
C VAL A 167 -27.31 13.21 23.27
N GLU A 168 -27.29 12.10 24.00
CA GLU A 168 -26.08 11.36 24.38
C GLU A 168 -25.32 10.91 23.12
N THR A 169 -24.62 11.83 22.49
CA THR A 169 -23.64 11.57 21.45
C THR A 169 -22.34 11.33 22.18
N GLY A 170 -21.92 10.08 22.25
CA GLY A 170 -20.72 9.66 22.97
C GLY A 170 -19.46 10.42 22.56
N ASP A 171 -18.40 10.29 23.35
CA ASP A 171 -17.20 11.10 23.24
C ASP A 171 -16.38 10.76 21.96
N PRO A 172 -16.44 11.59 20.91
CA PRO A 172 -15.72 11.32 19.67
C PRO A 172 -14.20 11.48 19.86
N VAL A 173 -13.76 12.24 20.86
CA VAL A 173 -12.34 12.43 21.18
C VAL A 173 -11.79 11.16 21.81
N ALA A 174 -12.55 10.51 22.69
CA ALA A 174 -12.19 9.22 23.27
C ALA A 174 -12.09 8.12 22.19
N VAL A 175 -13.08 8.03 21.30
CA VAL A 175 -13.04 7.07 20.17
C VAL A 175 -11.82 7.31 19.29
N ARG A 176 -11.53 8.58 18.96
CA ARG A 176 -10.36 8.93 18.14
C ARG A 176 -9.05 8.54 18.81
N ARG A 177 -8.91 8.70 20.14
CA ARG A 177 -7.71 8.30 20.88
C ARG A 177 -7.50 6.78 20.81
N LEU A 178 -8.55 5.99 21.09
CA LEU A 178 -8.49 4.53 21.04
C LEU A 178 -8.05 3.99 19.66
N LEU A 179 -8.55 4.59 18.57
CA LEU A 179 -8.14 4.22 17.21
C LEU A 179 -6.67 4.57 16.92
N LEU A 180 -6.18 5.69 17.43
CA LEU A 180 -4.78 6.08 17.27
C LEU A 180 -3.84 5.20 18.10
N ASP A 181 -4.24 4.80 19.30
CA ASP A 181 -3.47 3.89 20.14
C ASP A 181 -3.34 2.51 19.48
N LEU A 182 -4.44 1.96 18.93
CA LEU A 182 -4.42 0.73 18.14
C LEU A 182 -3.49 0.84 16.91
N ALA A 183 -3.56 1.95 16.17
CA ALA A 183 -2.69 2.18 15.02
C ALA A 183 -1.20 2.26 15.41
N LYS A 184 -0.91 2.84 16.58
CA LYS A 184 0.45 2.95 17.12
C LYS A 184 0.99 1.60 17.57
N GLU A 185 0.18 0.78 18.24
CA GLU A 185 0.55 -0.59 18.62
C GLU A 185 0.86 -1.44 17.38
N LEU A 186 0.03 -1.36 16.34
CA LEU A 186 0.28 -2.06 15.07
C LEU A 186 1.53 -1.58 14.34
N ALA A 187 1.79 -0.27 14.34
CA ALA A 187 2.98 0.29 13.70
C ALA A 187 4.28 -0.04 14.46
N SER A 188 4.18 -0.29 15.78
CA SER A 188 5.31 -0.63 16.64
C SER A 188 5.60 -2.14 16.67
N ALA A 189 4.68 -2.97 16.18
CA ALA A 189 4.86 -4.41 16.11
C ALA A 189 5.92 -4.77 15.05
N GLU A 190 7.07 -5.29 15.50
CA GLU A 190 8.18 -5.67 14.63
C GLU A 190 8.08 -7.13 14.19
N SER A 191 7.34 -7.95 14.94
CA SER A 191 7.19 -9.37 14.69
C SER A 191 5.75 -9.79 14.38
N LYS A 192 5.61 -10.90 13.64
CA LYS A 192 4.29 -11.48 13.35
C LYS A 192 3.56 -11.93 14.61
N ALA A 193 4.28 -12.31 15.66
CA ALA A 193 3.70 -12.70 16.95
C ALA A 193 3.06 -11.50 17.65
N GLU A 194 3.75 -10.35 17.68
CA GLU A 194 3.21 -9.10 18.24
C GLU A 194 1.97 -8.61 17.49
N VAL A 195 1.95 -8.72 16.15
CA VAL A 195 0.74 -8.38 15.38
C VAL A 195 -0.44 -9.29 15.76
N ILE A 196 -0.20 -10.58 15.97
CA ILE A 196 -1.25 -11.52 16.41
C ILE A 196 -1.75 -11.16 17.81
N GLU A 197 -0.86 -10.75 18.71
CA GLU A 197 -1.20 -10.31 20.07
C GLU A 197 -2.06 -9.03 20.07
N VAL A 198 -1.70 -8.04 19.26
CA VAL A 198 -2.51 -6.82 19.08
C VAL A 198 -3.88 -7.15 18.50
N MET A 199 -3.94 -8.06 17.51
CA MET A 199 -5.22 -8.52 16.94
C MET A 199 -6.08 -9.30 17.93
N ALA A 200 -5.48 -10.05 18.86
CA ALA A 200 -6.21 -10.77 19.90
C ALA A 200 -6.91 -9.82 20.90
N ARG A 201 -6.40 -8.58 21.05
CA ARG A 201 -6.97 -7.53 21.90
C ARG A 201 -7.98 -6.64 21.17
N LEU A 202 -8.25 -6.90 19.89
CA LEU A 202 -9.13 -6.06 19.07
C LEU A 202 -10.56 -5.98 19.64
N ASP A 203 -11.06 -7.08 20.20
CA ASP A 203 -12.39 -7.12 20.82
C ASP A 203 -12.49 -6.20 22.04
N GLU A 204 -11.40 -6.04 22.81
CA GLU A 204 -11.34 -5.10 23.94
C GLU A 204 -11.38 -3.64 23.44
N TYR A 205 -10.63 -3.32 22.38
CA TYR A 205 -10.67 -2.00 21.77
C TYR A 205 -12.06 -1.66 21.20
N VAL A 206 -12.73 -2.64 20.57
CA VAL A 206 -14.09 -2.45 20.07
C VAL A 206 -15.08 -2.22 21.22
N ALA A 207 -14.94 -2.96 22.33
CA ALA A 207 -15.76 -2.75 23.52
C ALA A 207 -15.58 -1.33 24.10
N GLU A 208 -14.34 -0.85 24.23
CA GLU A 208 -14.04 0.50 24.71
C GLU A 208 -14.52 1.60 23.74
N ILE A 209 -14.41 1.39 22.43
CA ILE A 209 -14.95 2.31 21.42
C ILE A 209 -16.47 2.37 21.50
N MET A 210 -17.14 1.21 21.61
CA MET A 210 -18.60 1.15 21.71
C MET A 210 -19.12 1.74 23.01
N LYS A 211 -18.35 1.65 24.10
CA LYS A 211 -18.62 2.30 25.38
C LYS A 211 -18.45 3.81 25.27
N ALA A 212 -17.32 4.28 24.75
CA ALA A 212 -17.05 5.69 24.51
C ALA A 212 -18.09 6.33 23.56
N ALA A 213 -18.55 5.59 22.55
CA ALA A 213 -19.55 6.06 21.58
C ALA A 213 -20.97 6.13 22.14
N ARG A 214 -21.27 5.48 23.27
CA ARG A 214 -22.59 5.51 23.93
C ARG A 214 -22.72 6.59 25.02
N GLY A 215 -21.60 7.13 25.50
CA GLY A 215 -21.58 8.03 26.67
C GLY A 215 -21.51 7.24 27.97
#